data_AF-A0A433BED3-F1
#
_entry.id   AF-A0A433BED3-F1
#
_cell.length_a   1.000
_cell.length_b   1.000
_cell.length_c   1.000
_cell.angle_alpha   90.00
_cell.angle_beta   90.00
_cell.angle_gamma   90.00
#
_symmetry.space_group_name_H-M   'P 1'
#
loop_
_entity.id
_entity.type
_entity.pdbx_description
1 polymer ?
#
loop_
_entity_poly.entity_id
_entity_poly.type
_entity_poly.pdbx_seq_one_letter_code
_entity_poly.pdbx_strand_id
1 'polypeptide(L)'
;MSVRPTDILRMTASQAQVFRFGTWGSREARNSLLEDGALPQFATQPWVDNHYRWIVWKIACMIRSFPEFFSNWWCAIKVFDQLRYRSANSSPHALYEREINHAHRSAIKRIIEQDDTPSKHMVLCVSDIIDEDRKTGHTGKYTYEIVCVISVMNSNIDLSIFRGPGIFPATECDASSRTCPFLLELTDGWYRIYASIDTALQRAVSKEKIKIGSKLAICGAQVPMLR
;
A
#
# COMPACT_ATOMS: atom_id res chain seq x y z
N MET A 1 -8.48 -28.14 -3.67
CA MET A 1 -7.89 -27.85 -2.35
C MET A 1 -8.85 -26.96 -1.59
N SER A 2 -9.34 -27.41 -0.43
CA SER A 2 -10.27 -26.62 0.40
C SER A 2 -9.52 -25.44 1.00
N VAL A 3 -9.82 -24.24 0.52
CA VAL A 3 -9.32 -22.99 1.09
C VAL A 3 -9.87 -22.90 2.52
N ARG A 4 -9.00 -22.66 3.51
CA ARG A 4 -9.50 -22.46 4.87
C ARG A 4 -10.08 -21.05 4.95
N PRO A 5 -11.33 -20.87 5.42
CA PRO A 5 -11.93 -19.54 5.58
C PRO A 5 -11.05 -18.56 6.37
N THR A 6 -10.23 -19.08 7.31
CA THR A 6 -9.26 -18.31 8.09
C THR A 6 -8.19 -17.62 7.25
N ASP A 7 -7.78 -18.22 6.13
CA ASP A 7 -6.75 -17.68 5.25
C ASP A 7 -7.22 -16.35 4.63
N ILE A 8 -8.53 -16.22 4.35
CA ILE A 8 -9.13 -15.01 3.79
C ILE A 8 -9.43 -13.98 4.90
N LEU A 9 -10.06 -14.43 6.00
CA LEU A 9 -10.55 -13.53 7.05
C LEU A 9 -9.43 -12.73 7.71
N ARG A 10 -8.26 -13.36 7.90
CA ARG A 10 -7.10 -12.75 8.58
C ARG A 10 -6.02 -12.25 7.63
N MET A 11 -6.27 -12.25 6.32
CA MET A 11 -5.27 -11.89 5.30
C MET A 11 -4.75 -10.46 5.48
N THR A 12 -3.45 -10.32 5.75
CA THR A 12 -2.72 -9.04 5.71
C THR A 12 -1.97 -8.87 4.40
N ALA A 13 -1.56 -7.64 4.09
CA ALA A 13 -0.74 -7.37 2.91
C ALA A 13 0.58 -8.16 2.95
N SER A 14 1.20 -8.34 4.12
CA SER A 14 2.47 -9.07 4.26
C SER A 14 2.29 -10.58 4.05
N GLN A 15 1.18 -11.15 4.54
CA GLN A 15 0.83 -12.55 4.27
C GLN A 15 0.52 -12.80 2.80
N ALA A 16 -0.17 -11.86 2.14
CA ALA A 16 -0.55 -11.96 0.75
C ALA A 16 0.66 -12.11 -0.20
N GLN A 17 1.80 -11.49 0.13
CA GLN A 17 3.02 -11.58 -0.68
C GLN A 17 3.57 -13.01 -0.78
N VAL A 18 3.49 -13.78 0.31
CA VAL A 18 4.01 -15.16 0.39
C VAL A 18 2.91 -16.22 0.27
N PHE A 19 1.66 -15.78 0.05
CA PHE A 19 0.51 -16.68 -0.02
C PHE A 19 0.57 -17.58 -1.26
N ARG A 20 0.19 -18.85 -1.11
CA ARG A 20 0.17 -19.84 -2.19
C ARG A 20 -1.21 -20.49 -2.33
N PHE A 21 -1.70 -20.54 -3.56
CA PHE A 21 -2.87 -21.31 -3.96
C PHE A 21 -2.43 -22.74 -4.30
N GLY A 22 -2.25 -23.57 -3.26
CA GLY A 22 -1.67 -24.90 -3.41
C GLY A 22 -0.19 -24.80 -3.81
N THR A 23 0.17 -25.31 -4.98
CA THR A 23 1.53 -25.20 -5.52
C THR A 23 1.79 -23.86 -6.21
N TRP A 24 0.77 -23.03 -6.45
CA TRP A 24 0.89 -21.81 -7.24
C TRP A 24 1.05 -20.56 -6.36
N GLY A 25 2.17 -19.86 -6.46
CA GLY A 25 2.45 -18.58 -5.80
C GLY A 25 3.05 -17.56 -6.76
N SER A 26 3.74 -16.55 -6.24
CA SER A 26 4.28 -15.44 -7.05
C SER A 26 5.34 -15.89 -8.08
N ARG A 27 6.17 -16.89 -7.75
CA ARG A 27 7.16 -17.45 -8.68
C ARG A 27 6.49 -18.17 -9.84
N GLU A 28 5.50 -19.01 -9.56
CA GLU A 28 4.75 -19.74 -10.58
C GLU A 28 3.93 -18.77 -11.44
N ALA A 29 3.34 -17.73 -10.81
CA ALA A 29 2.65 -16.67 -11.53
C ALA A 29 3.56 -15.95 -12.55
N ARG A 30 4.83 -15.72 -12.21
CA ARG A 30 5.80 -15.18 -13.16
C ARG A 30 6.02 -16.10 -14.34
N ASN A 31 6.25 -17.39 -14.10
CA ASN A 31 6.45 -18.36 -15.18
C ASN A 31 5.24 -18.39 -16.13
N SER A 32 4.02 -18.42 -15.58
CA SER A 32 2.78 -18.35 -16.36
C SER A 32 2.67 -17.05 -17.18
N LEU A 33 3.15 -15.91 -16.67
CA LEU A 33 3.16 -14.65 -17.44
C LEU A 33 4.12 -14.74 -18.63
N LEU A 34 5.31 -15.33 -18.44
CA LEU A 34 6.30 -15.49 -19.51
C LEU A 34 5.79 -16.47 -20.59
N GLU A 35 5.15 -17.55 -20.18
CA GLU A 35 4.48 -18.50 -21.08
C GLU A 35 3.35 -17.85 -21.89
N ASP A 36 2.63 -16.91 -21.27
CA ASP A 36 1.58 -16.11 -21.91
C ASP A 36 2.15 -14.96 -22.77
N GLY A 37 3.47 -14.90 -22.97
CA GLY A 37 4.13 -13.95 -23.87
C GLY A 37 4.71 -12.70 -23.21
N ALA A 38 4.67 -12.59 -21.88
CA ALA A 38 5.27 -11.45 -21.19
C ALA A 38 6.78 -11.38 -21.42
N LEU A 39 7.26 -10.18 -21.74
CA LEU A 39 8.67 -9.89 -21.90
C LEU A 39 9.41 -9.98 -20.55
N PRO A 40 10.48 -10.80 -20.42
CA PRO A 40 11.18 -11.04 -19.16
C PRO A 40 11.74 -9.78 -18.47
N GLN A 41 12.08 -8.75 -19.26
CA GLN A 41 12.61 -7.49 -18.76
C GLN A 41 11.56 -6.65 -18.02
N PHE A 42 10.27 -6.85 -18.30
CA PHE A 42 9.18 -6.13 -17.66
C PHE A 42 8.48 -6.99 -16.59
N ALA A 43 8.33 -8.30 -16.83
CA ALA A 43 7.83 -9.26 -15.86
C ALA A 43 8.95 -9.78 -14.93
N THR A 44 9.66 -8.87 -14.27
CA THR A 44 10.71 -9.23 -13.30
C THR A 44 10.10 -9.89 -12.06
N GLN A 45 10.86 -10.74 -11.37
CA GLN A 45 10.35 -11.39 -10.14
C GLN A 45 9.93 -10.35 -9.07
N PRO A 46 10.70 -9.28 -8.79
CA PRO A 46 10.27 -8.25 -7.84
C PRO A 46 8.97 -7.55 -8.25
N TRP A 47 8.76 -7.30 -9.55
CA TRP A 47 7.51 -6.73 -10.05
C TRP A 47 6.34 -7.68 -9.77
N VAL A 48 6.47 -8.97 -10.12
CA VAL A 48 5.41 -9.95 -9.88
C VAL A 48 5.12 -10.11 -8.40
N ASP A 49 6.15 -10.22 -7.55
CA ASP A 49 5.99 -10.32 -6.09
C ASP A 49 5.21 -9.13 -5.52
N ASN A 50 5.54 -7.92 -5.96
CA ASN A 50 4.84 -6.70 -5.56
C ASN A 50 3.37 -6.70 -6.01
N HIS A 51 3.08 -6.95 -7.29
CA HIS A 51 1.70 -6.88 -7.77
C HIS A 51 0.85 -8.04 -7.27
N TYR A 52 1.43 -9.24 -7.14
CA TYR A 52 0.78 -10.42 -6.57
C TYR A 52 0.27 -10.12 -5.15
N ARG A 53 1.12 -9.52 -4.31
CA ARG A 53 0.78 -9.07 -2.96
C ARG A 53 -0.52 -8.25 -2.93
N TRP A 54 -0.59 -7.19 -3.74
CA TRP A 54 -1.74 -6.29 -3.74
C TRP A 54 -3.00 -6.95 -4.33
N ILE A 55 -2.85 -7.79 -5.35
CA ILE A 55 -3.99 -8.49 -5.95
C ILE A 55 -4.60 -9.49 -4.97
N VAL A 56 -3.78 -10.34 -4.33
CA VAL A 56 -4.26 -11.33 -3.36
C VAL A 56 -4.92 -10.63 -2.17
N TRP A 57 -4.28 -9.60 -1.62
CA TRP A 57 -4.85 -8.85 -0.50
C TRP A 57 -6.17 -8.17 -0.88
N LYS A 58 -6.25 -7.56 -2.06
CA LYS A 58 -7.49 -6.95 -2.57
C LYS A 58 -8.61 -7.97 -2.70
N ILE A 59 -8.36 -9.13 -3.32
CA ILE A 59 -9.39 -10.18 -3.46
C ILE A 59 -9.85 -10.64 -2.07
N ALA A 60 -8.93 -10.81 -1.11
CA ALA A 60 -9.31 -11.14 0.27
C ALA A 60 -10.21 -10.06 0.90
N CYS A 61 -9.90 -8.78 0.71
CA CYS A 61 -10.76 -7.67 1.13
C CYS A 61 -12.16 -7.74 0.48
N MET A 62 -12.22 -7.93 -0.84
CA MET A 62 -13.48 -7.99 -1.58
C MET A 62 -14.39 -9.12 -1.09
N ILE A 63 -13.83 -10.30 -0.85
CA ILE A 63 -14.56 -11.45 -0.31
C ILE A 63 -15.06 -11.17 1.11
N ARG A 64 -14.24 -10.55 1.95
CA ARG A 64 -14.65 -10.17 3.32
C ARG A 64 -15.78 -9.16 3.34
N SER A 65 -15.74 -8.18 2.44
CA SER A 65 -16.76 -7.12 2.37
C SER A 65 -18.06 -7.59 1.71
N PHE A 66 -17.96 -8.43 0.68
CA PHE A 66 -19.09 -8.83 -0.15
C PHE A 66 -18.98 -10.33 -0.53
N PRO A 67 -19.13 -11.25 0.45
CA PRO A 67 -18.92 -12.68 0.24
C PRO A 67 -19.87 -13.27 -0.81
N GLU A 68 -21.12 -12.81 -0.87
CA GLU A 68 -22.13 -13.27 -1.83
C GLU A 68 -21.71 -13.09 -3.30
N PHE A 69 -20.91 -12.07 -3.59
CA PHE A 69 -20.53 -11.71 -4.97
C PHE A 69 -19.16 -12.25 -5.37
N PHE A 70 -18.24 -12.42 -4.42
CA PHE A 70 -16.83 -12.70 -4.70
C PHE A 70 -16.34 -14.03 -4.14
N SER A 71 -17.18 -14.85 -3.50
CA SER A 71 -16.79 -16.14 -2.91
C SER A 71 -15.97 -17.04 -3.86
N ASN A 72 -16.30 -17.04 -5.16
CA ASN A 72 -15.62 -17.81 -6.20
C ASN A 72 -14.36 -17.12 -6.77
N TRP A 73 -14.02 -15.91 -6.33
CA TRP A 73 -12.82 -15.20 -6.80
C TRP A 73 -11.54 -15.62 -6.10
N TRP A 74 -11.62 -16.40 -5.02
CA TRP A 74 -10.44 -16.89 -4.30
C TRP A 74 -9.75 -18.05 -5.02
N CYS A 75 -9.12 -17.77 -6.16
CA CYS A 75 -8.39 -18.77 -6.94
C CYS A 75 -7.21 -18.15 -7.71
N ALA A 76 -6.23 -19.00 -8.03
CA ALA A 76 -5.03 -18.62 -8.79
C ALA A 76 -5.37 -17.94 -10.12
N ILE A 77 -6.41 -18.42 -10.82
CA ILE A 77 -6.84 -17.89 -12.12
C ILE A 77 -7.20 -16.40 -12.02
N LYS A 78 -7.99 -15.99 -11.01
CA LYS A 78 -8.36 -14.58 -10.84
C LYS A 78 -7.20 -13.68 -10.44
N VAL A 79 -6.21 -14.23 -9.76
CA VAL A 79 -4.96 -13.52 -9.46
C VAL A 79 -4.15 -13.33 -10.75
N PHE A 80 -4.02 -14.41 -11.54
CA PHE A 80 -3.31 -14.40 -12.81
C PHE A 80 -3.94 -13.44 -13.83
N ASP A 81 -5.27 -13.45 -14.00
CA ASP A 81 -5.99 -12.53 -14.87
C ASP A 81 -5.66 -11.06 -14.57
N GLN A 82 -5.56 -10.72 -13.27
CA GLN A 82 -5.22 -9.36 -12.85
C GLN A 82 -3.72 -9.04 -12.99
N LEU A 83 -2.85 -10.03 -12.86
CA LEU A 83 -1.43 -9.87 -13.16
C LEU A 83 -1.20 -9.66 -14.66
N ARG A 84 -1.88 -10.44 -15.50
CA ARG A 84 -1.90 -10.28 -16.96
C ARG A 84 -2.40 -8.89 -17.35
N TYR A 85 -3.48 -8.42 -16.72
CA TYR A 85 -3.97 -7.06 -16.91
C TYR A 85 -2.93 -5.97 -16.55
N ARG A 86 -2.07 -6.22 -15.55
CA ARG A 86 -0.99 -5.30 -15.16
C ARG A 86 0.24 -5.42 -16.06
N SER A 87 0.56 -6.62 -16.54
CA SER A 87 1.74 -6.92 -17.35
C SER A 87 1.42 -6.71 -18.83
N ALA A 88 1.87 -5.60 -19.41
CA ALA A 88 1.42 -5.16 -20.72
C ALA A 88 1.98 -5.92 -21.94
N ASN A 89 2.44 -7.16 -21.79
CA ASN A 89 3.10 -7.89 -22.88
C ASN A 89 2.47 -9.25 -23.24
N SER A 90 1.38 -9.67 -22.58
CA SER A 90 0.91 -11.06 -22.66
C SER A 90 -0.24 -11.33 -23.63
N SER A 91 -0.67 -10.39 -24.49
CA SER A 91 -1.60 -10.74 -25.59
C SER A 91 -1.82 -9.60 -26.59
N PRO A 92 -1.84 -9.86 -27.91
CA PRO A 92 -2.24 -8.87 -28.92
C PRO A 92 -3.73 -8.50 -28.86
N HIS A 93 -4.55 -9.21 -28.08
CA HIS A 93 -6.00 -9.03 -27.99
C HIS A 93 -6.51 -8.58 -26.61
N ALA A 94 -5.62 -8.32 -25.65
CA ALA A 94 -6.01 -7.78 -24.35
C ALA A 94 -6.19 -6.25 -24.42
N LEU A 95 -7.33 -5.84 -24.96
CA LEU A 95 -7.87 -4.49 -24.81
C LEU A 95 -7.85 -4.10 -23.30
N TYR A 96 -7.27 -2.94 -22.97
CA TYR A 96 -7.14 -2.29 -21.64
C TYR A 96 -5.76 -2.36 -20.95
N GLU A 97 -4.85 -1.59 -21.54
CA GLU A 97 -3.46 -1.30 -21.21
C GLU A 97 -3.34 -0.25 -20.07
N ARG A 98 -2.42 -0.39 -19.09
CA ARG A 98 -2.18 0.70 -18.11
C ARG A 98 -0.72 1.07 -17.92
N GLU A 99 0.12 0.21 -17.34
CA GLU A 99 1.42 0.70 -16.84
C GLU A 99 2.51 0.84 -17.91
N ILE A 100 2.65 -0.15 -18.80
CA ILE A 100 3.78 -0.18 -19.76
C ILE A 100 3.39 0.37 -21.14
N ASN A 101 2.19 0.09 -21.66
CA ASN A 101 1.80 0.53 -23.03
C ASN A 101 1.08 1.89 -23.07
N HIS A 102 0.31 2.27 -22.04
CA HIS A 102 -0.35 3.59 -21.93
C HIS A 102 0.37 4.58 -21.00
N ALA A 103 1.49 4.18 -20.39
CA ALA A 103 2.23 4.99 -19.41
C ALA A 103 1.37 5.56 -18.25
N HIS A 104 0.24 4.90 -17.93
CA HIS A 104 -0.60 5.24 -16.79
C HIS A 104 0.07 4.75 -15.50
N ARG A 105 1.08 5.50 -15.08
CA ARG A 105 1.82 5.29 -13.84
C ARG A 105 0.95 5.68 -12.65
N SER A 106 0.95 4.83 -11.63
CA SER A 106 0.21 5.07 -10.39
C SER A 106 0.75 6.31 -9.66
N ALA A 107 -0.03 6.87 -8.73
CA ALA A 107 0.35 8.09 -8.02
C ALA A 107 1.72 7.93 -7.33
N ILE A 108 1.94 6.79 -6.65
CA ILE A 108 3.22 6.49 -5.99
C ILE A 108 4.32 6.29 -7.04
N LYS A 109 4.05 5.57 -8.13
CA LYS A 109 5.04 5.32 -9.19
C LYS A 109 5.58 6.62 -9.79
N ARG A 110 4.70 7.60 -10.04
CA ARG A 110 5.08 8.93 -10.54
C ARG A 110 5.95 9.70 -9.54
N ILE A 111 5.67 9.58 -8.25
CA ILE A 111 6.49 10.21 -7.19
C ILE A 111 7.87 9.55 -7.11
N ILE A 112 7.92 8.20 -7.14
CA ILE A 112 9.17 7.44 -7.10
C ILE A 112 10.07 7.78 -8.29
N GLU A 113 9.49 7.90 -9.47
CA GLU A 113 10.20 8.26 -10.71
C GLU A 113 10.51 9.76 -10.82
N GLN A 114 10.18 10.56 -9.80
CA GLN A 114 10.38 12.02 -9.76
C GLN A 114 9.61 12.81 -10.83
N ASP A 115 8.56 12.20 -11.38
CA ASP A 115 7.66 12.78 -12.39
C ASP A 115 6.43 13.48 -11.78
N ASP A 116 6.21 13.31 -10.47
CA ASP A 116 5.24 14.11 -9.73
C ASP A 116 5.70 14.38 -8.29
N THR A 117 5.08 15.38 -7.66
CA THR A 117 5.36 15.78 -6.28
C THR A 117 4.47 15.01 -5.29
N PRO A 118 5.01 14.58 -4.13
CA PRO A 118 4.24 14.04 -3.02
C PRO A 118 3.22 15.03 -2.43
N SER A 119 3.40 16.33 -2.69
CA SER A 119 2.56 17.40 -2.11
C SER A 119 1.15 17.45 -2.68
N LYS A 120 0.90 16.85 -3.85
CA LYS A 120 -0.42 16.83 -4.47
C LYS A 120 -1.42 15.99 -3.66
N HIS A 121 -2.72 16.26 -3.90
CA HIS A 121 -3.78 15.46 -3.32
C HIS A 121 -3.71 14.01 -3.82
N MET A 122 -3.72 13.06 -2.89
CA MET A 122 -3.78 11.63 -3.19
C MET A 122 -4.58 10.88 -2.13
N VAL A 123 -5.11 9.72 -2.50
CA VAL A 123 -5.78 8.82 -1.58
C VAL A 123 -4.98 7.53 -1.49
N LEU A 124 -4.42 7.25 -0.32
CA LEU A 124 -3.64 6.03 -0.06
C LEU A 124 -4.33 5.17 0.99
N CYS A 125 -4.17 3.85 0.88
CA CYS A 125 -4.66 2.87 1.84
C CYS A 125 -3.55 2.49 2.83
N VAL A 126 -3.85 2.41 4.12
CA VAL A 126 -2.93 1.88 5.13
C VAL A 126 -2.83 0.36 4.97
N SER A 127 -1.66 -0.14 4.56
CA SER A 127 -1.42 -1.58 4.39
C SER A 127 -0.74 -2.24 5.59
N ASP A 128 0.02 -1.47 6.38
CA ASP A 128 0.61 -1.92 7.64
C ASP A 128 0.85 -0.75 8.61
N ILE A 129 0.92 -1.06 9.90
CA ILE A 129 1.28 -0.11 10.97
C ILE A 129 2.46 -0.69 11.74
N ILE A 130 3.61 -0.04 11.63
CA ILE A 130 4.87 -0.50 12.19
C ILE A 130 5.20 0.32 13.44
N ASP A 131 5.25 -0.35 14.58
CA ASP A 131 5.64 0.26 15.87
C ASP A 131 7.17 0.27 16.08
N GLU A 132 7.68 1.07 17.01
CA GLU A 132 9.12 1.26 17.31
C GLU A 132 9.88 -0.06 17.49
N ASP A 133 9.29 -1.03 18.20
CA ASP A 133 9.90 -2.34 18.42
C ASP A 133 10.16 -3.10 17.10
N ARG A 134 9.32 -2.86 16.09
CA ARG A 134 9.49 -3.40 14.73
C ARG A 134 10.35 -2.51 13.84
N LYS A 135 10.57 -1.24 14.19
CA LYS A 135 11.43 -0.34 13.41
C LYS A 135 12.89 -0.70 13.53
N THR A 136 13.37 -1.04 14.72
CA THR A 136 14.79 -1.35 14.98
C THR A 136 15.30 -2.56 14.18
N GLY A 137 14.43 -3.53 13.86
CA GLY A 137 14.75 -4.66 12.98
C GLY A 137 14.74 -4.33 11.47
N HIS A 138 14.17 -3.18 11.07
CA HIS A 138 14.06 -2.77 9.68
C HIS A 138 14.86 -1.50 9.33
N THR A 139 15.31 -0.71 10.31
CA THR A 139 16.14 0.49 10.12
C THR A 139 17.48 0.19 9.44
N GLY A 140 17.96 -1.06 9.51
CA GLY A 140 19.11 -1.53 8.72
C GLY A 140 18.82 -1.86 7.26
N LYS A 141 17.57 -1.73 6.78
CA LYS A 141 17.13 -2.08 5.40
C LYS A 141 16.47 -0.92 4.63
N TYR A 142 16.17 0.21 5.28
CA TYR A 142 15.38 1.31 4.68
C TYR A 142 16.22 2.42 4.02
N THR A 143 17.48 2.17 3.65
CA THR A 143 18.37 3.19 3.09
C THR A 143 17.99 3.69 1.69
N TYR A 144 16.89 3.18 1.08
CA TYR A 144 16.52 3.51 -0.31
C TYR A 144 15.00 3.62 -0.55
N GLU A 145 14.15 3.55 0.48
CA GLU A 145 12.70 3.69 0.31
C GLU A 145 12.27 5.11 0.67
N ILE A 146 11.50 5.75 -0.22
CA ILE A 146 10.95 7.08 0.01
C ILE A 146 10.08 7.04 1.27
N VAL A 147 10.58 7.63 2.35
CA VAL A 147 9.82 7.85 3.57
C VAL A 147 9.13 9.20 3.43
N CYS A 148 7.85 9.24 3.13
CA CYS A 148 7.11 10.51 3.10
C CYS A 148 6.86 10.99 4.54
N VAL A 149 6.95 12.30 4.76
CA VAL A 149 6.45 12.94 5.98
C VAL A 149 5.05 13.43 5.67
N ILE A 150 4.07 12.86 6.37
CA ILE A 150 2.70 13.36 6.37
C ILE A 150 2.53 14.18 7.65
N SER A 151 2.58 15.48 7.47
CA SER A 151 2.19 16.45 8.50
C SER A 151 0.84 17.02 8.11
N VAL A 152 -0.08 17.12 9.07
CA VAL A 152 -1.24 18.00 8.92
C VAL A 152 -0.68 19.42 8.84
N MET A 153 -0.49 19.93 7.61
CA MET A 153 -0.23 21.35 7.39
C MET A 153 -1.48 22.10 7.86
N ASN A 154 -1.46 22.53 9.11
CA ASN A 154 -2.53 23.32 9.69
C ASN A 154 -2.46 24.73 9.10
N SER A 155 -3.12 24.91 7.97
CA SER A 155 -3.74 26.18 7.63
C SER A 155 -5.11 25.87 6.99
N ASN A 156 -6.18 26.10 7.77
CA ASN A 156 -7.58 26.15 7.33
C ASN A 156 -8.42 24.86 7.35
N ILE A 157 -8.19 23.92 8.28
CA ILE A 157 -9.27 23.04 8.74
C ILE A 157 -9.89 23.68 9.97
N ASP A 158 -11.21 23.93 9.94
CA ASP A 158 -11.96 24.37 11.12
C ASP A 158 -11.91 23.27 12.19
N LEU A 159 -11.02 23.47 13.16
CA LEU A 159 -10.79 22.59 14.31
C LEU A 159 -11.99 22.57 15.28
N SER A 160 -13.08 23.32 15.01
CA SER A 160 -14.32 23.31 15.79
C SER A 160 -14.96 21.91 15.87
N ILE A 161 -14.79 21.06 14.85
CA ILE A 161 -15.35 19.69 14.81
C ILE A 161 -14.68 18.77 15.85
N PHE A 162 -13.47 19.10 16.32
CA PHE A 162 -12.75 18.35 17.35
C PHE A 162 -12.74 19.02 18.72
N ARG A 163 -13.45 20.15 18.90
CA ARG A 163 -13.60 20.82 20.21
C ARG A 163 -14.70 20.15 21.03
N GLY A 164 -14.36 19.02 21.65
CA GLY A 164 -14.99 18.63 22.92
C GLY A 164 -14.56 19.59 24.04
N PRO A 165 -15.34 19.74 25.12
CA PRO A 165 -15.09 20.76 26.13
C PRO A 165 -13.79 20.47 26.92
N GLY A 166 -12.78 21.29 26.63
CA GLY A 166 -11.77 21.80 27.56
C GLY A 166 -10.85 20.82 28.29
N ILE A 167 -9.71 20.44 27.68
CA ILE A 167 -8.50 20.02 28.44
C ILE A 167 -7.15 20.48 27.82
N PHE A 168 -7.02 20.87 26.55
CA PHE A 168 -5.68 21.09 25.98
C PHE A 168 -5.26 22.57 25.88
N PRO A 169 -4.17 23.01 26.57
CA PRO A 169 -3.54 24.28 26.26
C PRO A 169 -2.88 24.20 24.88
N ALA A 170 -2.98 25.29 24.12
CA ALA A 170 -2.15 25.51 22.95
C ALA A 170 -0.72 25.78 23.45
N THR A 171 0.21 24.87 23.20
CA THR A 171 1.63 25.13 23.47
C THR A 171 2.52 24.44 22.45
N GLU A 172 3.18 25.31 21.70
CA GLU A 172 4.58 25.28 21.27
C GLU A 172 5.26 23.93 21.06
N CYS A 173 5.81 23.80 19.86
CA CYS A 173 6.72 22.76 19.45
C CYS A 173 8.04 22.86 20.23
N ASP A 174 8.12 22.17 21.37
CA ASP A 174 9.41 21.84 21.98
C ASP A 174 10.16 20.82 21.11
N ALA A 175 11.36 21.24 20.69
CA ALA A 175 12.27 20.58 19.77
C ALA A 175 13.22 19.59 20.45
N SER A 176 12.78 18.87 21.48
CA SER A 176 13.57 17.82 22.14
C SER A 176 12.74 16.54 22.34
N SER A 177 13.19 15.47 21.67
CA SER A 177 12.81 14.04 21.84
C SER A 177 11.40 13.52 21.45
N ARG A 178 10.78 13.99 20.37
CA ARG A 178 9.59 13.29 19.80
C ARG A 178 10.00 12.23 18.78
N THR A 179 10.35 11.02 19.23
CA THR A 179 10.33 9.85 18.35
C THR A 179 8.88 9.63 17.89
N CYS A 180 8.66 9.41 16.60
CA CYS A 180 7.33 9.15 16.05
C CYS A 180 7.05 7.66 16.21
N PRO A 181 6.31 7.15 17.21
CA PRO A 181 6.30 5.72 17.54
C PRO A 181 5.87 4.81 16.37
N PHE A 182 5.01 5.31 15.51
CA PHE A 182 4.45 4.54 14.39
C PHE A 182 5.03 5.00 13.05
N LEU A 183 5.31 4.04 12.17
CA LEU A 183 5.57 4.25 10.74
C LEU A 183 4.42 3.57 9.99
N LEU A 184 3.75 4.31 9.10
CA LEU A 184 2.68 3.74 8.28
C LEU A 184 3.27 3.18 6.98
N GLU A 185 2.84 1.98 6.60
CA GLU A 185 2.97 1.53 5.22
C GLU A 185 1.69 1.90 4.48
N LEU A 186 1.83 2.68 3.40
CA LEU A 186 0.72 3.19 2.60
C LEU A 186 0.82 2.68 1.17
N THR A 187 -0.32 2.38 0.54
CA THR A 187 -0.37 1.90 -0.85
C THR A 187 -1.45 2.59 -1.67
N ASP A 188 -1.17 2.81 -2.96
CA ASP A 188 -2.16 3.21 -3.98
C ASP A 188 -2.78 1.99 -4.70
N GLY A 189 -2.49 0.78 -4.22
CA GLY A 189 -2.90 -0.50 -4.80
C GLY A 189 -1.95 -1.05 -5.87
N TRP A 190 -0.91 -0.31 -6.25
CA TRP A 190 0.13 -0.72 -7.19
C TRP A 190 1.48 -0.84 -6.50
N TYR A 191 1.83 0.19 -5.74
CA TYR A 191 3.08 0.28 -4.99
C TYR A 191 2.80 0.69 -3.55
N ARG A 192 3.83 0.56 -2.71
CA ARG A 192 3.81 1.05 -1.34
C ARG A 192 4.85 2.15 -1.14
N ILE A 193 4.59 2.99 -0.15
CA ILE A 193 5.55 3.90 0.46
C ILE A 193 5.47 3.76 1.98
N TYR A 194 6.54 4.17 2.63
CA TYR A 194 6.52 4.35 4.08
C TYR A 194 6.26 5.81 4.40
N ALA A 195 5.49 6.07 5.44
CA ALA A 195 5.16 7.42 5.85
C ALA A 195 5.36 7.60 7.36
N SER A 196 6.19 8.58 7.72
CA SER A 196 6.20 9.14 9.06
C SER A 196 4.99 10.05 9.22
N ILE A 197 4.43 10.06 10.43
CA ILE A 197 3.18 10.74 10.74
C ILE A 197 3.35 11.68 11.92
N ASP A 198 2.63 12.79 11.91
CA ASP A 198 2.65 13.74 13.03
C ASP A 198 1.95 13.21 14.30
N THR A 199 2.05 13.97 15.39
CA THR A 199 1.45 13.61 16.67
C THR A 199 -0.08 13.46 16.61
N ALA A 200 -0.77 14.19 15.72
CA ALA A 200 -2.22 14.10 15.60
C ALA A 200 -2.64 12.77 14.97
N LEU A 201 -1.97 12.36 13.89
CA LEU A 201 -2.16 11.08 13.23
C LEU A 201 -1.70 9.91 14.12
N GLN A 202 -0.61 10.06 14.88
CA GLN A 202 -0.19 9.05 15.87
C GLN A 202 -1.28 8.81 16.91
N ARG A 203 -1.88 9.88 17.47
CA ARG A 203 -3.02 9.74 18.39
C ARG A 203 -4.22 9.08 17.72
N ALA A 204 -4.45 9.32 16.44
CA ALA A 204 -5.52 8.67 15.69
C ALA A 204 -5.25 7.16 15.49
N VAL A 205 -3.99 6.75 15.30
CA VAL A 205 -3.57 5.34 15.31
C VAL A 205 -3.77 4.72 16.69
N SER A 206 -3.27 5.36 17.76
CA SER A 206 -3.40 4.84 19.14
C SER A 206 -4.86 4.73 19.60
N LYS A 207 -5.74 5.62 19.11
CA LYS A 207 -7.19 5.57 19.36
C LYS A 207 -7.94 4.68 18.38
N GLU A 208 -7.25 3.89 17.57
CA GLU A 208 -7.86 2.97 16.60
C GLU A 208 -8.75 3.65 15.56
N LYS A 209 -8.61 4.97 15.34
CA LYS A 209 -9.31 5.69 14.27
C LYS A 209 -8.69 5.43 12.91
N ILE A 210 -7.36 5.24 12.89
CA ILE A 210 -6.62 4.79 11.72
C ILE A 210 -6.22 3.33 11.96
N LYS A 211 -6.68 2.44 11.08
CA LYS A 211 -6.42 1.00 11.12
C LYS A 211 -5.87 0.54 9.76
N ILE A 212 -5.32 -0.67 9.72
CA ILE A 212 -5.02 -1.33 8.44
C ILE A 212 -6.30 -1.42 7.61
N GLY A 213 -6.24 -1.00 6.35
CA GLY A 213 -7.37 -0.86 5.44
C GLY A 213 -8.01 0.53 5.42
N SER A 214 -7.67 1.43 6.34
CA SER A 214 -8.12 2.83 6.31
C SER A 214 -7.62 3.54 5.05
N LYS A 215 -8.48 4.30 4.38
CA LYS A 215 -8.10 5.17 3.27
C LYS A 215 -7.87 6.58 3.78
N LEU A 216 -6.69 7.13 3.51
CA LEU A 216 -6.26 8.46 3.92
C LEU A 216 -6.23 9.37 2.70
N ALA A 217 -6.97 10.48 2.75
CA ALA A 217 -6.77 11.59 1.84
C ALA A 217 -5.60 12.42 2.35
N ILE A 218 -4.56 12.56 1.54
CA ILE A 218 -3.29 13.17 1.90
C ILE A 218 -3.04 14.35 0.96
N CYS A 219 -2.55 15.45 1.53
CA CYS A 219 -2.08 16.62 0.81
C CYS A 219 -0.86 17.21 1.54
N GLY A 220 0.04 17.86 0.79
CA GLY A 220 1.22 18.49 1.37
C GLY A 220 2.24 17.51 1.94
N ALA A 221 2.23 16.24 1.53
CA ALA A 221 3.25 15.28 1.95
C ALA A 221 4.60 15.67 1.37
N GLN A 222 5.67 15.43 2.13
CA GLN A 222 7.04 15.81 1.75
C GLN A 222 7.92 14.57 1.70
N VAL A 223 8.84 14.51 0.75
CA VAL A 223 9.94 13.54 0.79
C VAL A 223 11.13 14.23 1.45
N PRO A 224 11.68 13.71 2.56
CA PRO A 224 12.92 14.20 3.15
C PRO A 224 13.99 14.18 2.08
N MET A 225 14.64 15.32 1.83
CA MET A 225 15.81 15.32 0.97
C MET A 225 16.86 14.40 1.58
N LEU A 226 17.27 13.37 0.83
CA LEU A 226 18.50 12.63 1.11
C LEU A 226 19.63 13.67 0.99
N ARG A 227 20.18 14.09 2.13
CA ARG A 227 21.41 14.88 2.16
C ARG A 227 22.62 13.97 2.00
#